data_AF-A0A952NDC9-F1
#
_entry.id   AF-A0A952NDC9-F1
#
_cell.length_a   1.000
_cell.length_b   1.000
_cell.length_c   1.000
_cell.angle_alpha   90.00
_cell.angle_beta   90.00
_cell.angle_gamma   90.00
#
_symmetry.space_group_name_H-M   'P 1'
#
loop_
_entity.id
_entity.type
_entity.pdbx_description
1 polymer ?
#
loop_
_entity_poly.entity_id
_entity_poly.type
_entity_poly.pdbx_seq_one_letter_code
_entity_poly.pdbx_strand_id
1 'polypeptide(L)'
;MSRPLIVMLLTVFSLAAPARAFEDAAVHGRLRTLRAELARESSASDRLKSFDRFGDFLEEHLEKVTLAHTAKGEEEFASLNEFAVSFFAVDLDPVNATNCRLSREKVLSEGRVREGGLENGKVSYTPAALLTLELVNLVCR
;
A
#
# COMPACT_ATOMS: atom_id res chain seq x y z
N MET A 1 3.02 32.14 -30.87
CA MET A 1 3.48 32.78 -29.62
C MET A 1 2.22 32.99 -28.79
N SER A 2 1.99 32.42 -27.60
CA SER A 2 2.86 31.87 -26.58
C SER A 2 2.07 30.84 -25.77
N ARG A 3 2.68 29.68 -25.47
CA ARG A 3 2.23 28.83 -24.36
C ARG A 3 2.87 29.38 -23.10
N PRO A 4 2.11 29.56 -22.01
CA PRO A 4 2.71 29.47 -20.69
C PRO A 4 1.96 28.50 -19.77
N LEU A 5 2.77 27.75 -19.01
CA LEU A 5 2.52 27.22 -17.67
C LEU A 5 1.25 26.37 -17.49
N ILE A 6 1.33 25.08 -17.20
CA ILE A 6 1.86 24.57 -15.92
C ILE A 6 2.60 23.25 -16.18
N VAL A 7 3.92 23.34 -16.07
CA VAL A 7 4.77 22.26 -15.56
C VAL A 7 4.59 22.27 -14.03
N MET A 8 4.65 21.09 -13.40
CA MET A 8 4.55 20.83 -11.94
C MET A 8 3.16 20.59 -11.36
N LEU A 9 2.55 19.44 -11.69
CA LEU A 9 1.75 18.66 -10.72
C LEU A 9 1.73 17.16 -11.07
N LEU A 10 2.83 16.68 -11.66
CA LEU A 10 3.07 15.25 -11.92
C LEU A 10 4.28 14.72 -11.15
N THR A 11 4.85 15.52 -10.25
CA THR A 11 6.02 15.18 -9.42
C THR A 11 5.67 14.73 -8.00
N VAL A 12 4.39 14.53 -7.67
CA VAL A 12 3.98 13.90 -6.40
C VAL A 12 3.85 12.36 -6.54
N PHE A 13 4.32 11.78 -7.64
CA PHE A 13 4.55 10.33 -7.77
C PHE A 13 5.96 9.91 -7.34
N SER A 14 6.73 10.80 -6.71
CA SER A 14 8.12 10.55 -6.34
C SER A 14 8.41 11.03 -4.93
N LEU A 15 7.72 10.47 -3.93
CA LEU A 15 8.18 10.55 -2.55
C LEU A 15 8.13 9.18 -1.89
N ALA A 16 9.35 8.69 -1.66
CA ALA A 16 9.78 7.61 -0.78
C ALA A 16 9.30 6.20 -1.15
N ALA A 17 10.17 5.47 -1.85
CA ALA A 17 10.21 4.02 -1.74
C ALA A 17 10.29 3.65 -0.25
N PRO A 18 9.32 2.90 0.31
CA PRO A 18 9.63 2.07 1.46
C PRO A 18 10.60 0.97 1.03
N ALA A 19 11.58 0.67 1.86
CA ALA A 19 12.24 -0.62 2.04
C ALA A 19 12.03 -1.67 0.93
N ARG A 20 13.10 -2.01 0.19
CA ARG A 20 13.40 -3.15 -0.72
C ARG A 20 12.30 -4.12 -1.23
N ALA A 21 11.19 -4.33 -0.53
CA ALA A 21 9.95 -5.02 -0.92
C ALA A 21 9.35 -4.58 -2.23
N PHE A 22 9.50 -3.29 -2.52
CA PHE A 22 8.93 -2.66 -3.69
C PHE A 22 9.93 -2.60 -4.85
N GLU A 23 11.10 -3.23 -4.71
CA GLU A 23 12.01 -3.53 -5.82
C GLU A 23 11.54 -4.76 -6.62
N ASP A 24 10.61 -5.56 -6.09
CA ASP A 24 9.93 -6.61 -6.85
C ASP A 24 9.02 -5.98 -7.93
N ALA A 25 9.45 -6.10 -9.18
CA ALA A 25 8.76 -5.54 -10.33
C ALA A 25 7.33 -6.07 -10.52
N ALA A 26 7.03 -7.29 -10.08
CA ALA A 26 5.70 -7.88 -10.20
C ALA A 26 4.72 -7.23 -9.21
N VAL A 27 5.14 -7.09 -7.94
CA VAL A 27 4.35 -6.44 -6.88
C VAL A 27 4.15 -4.97 -7.20
N HIS A 28 5.22 -4.28 -7.62
CA HIS A 28 5.15 -2.87 -8.01
C HIS A 28 4.21 -2.67 -9.22
N GLY A 29 4.31 -3.53 -10.23
CA GLY A 29 3.44 -3.50 -11.40
C GLY A 29 1.98 -3.70 -11.03
N ARG A 30 1.68 -4.69 -10.19
CA ARG A 30 0.31 -4.96 -9.74
C ARG A 30 -0.26 -3.84 -8.87
N LEU A 31 0.55 -3.24 -7.99
CA LEU A 31 0.16 -2.10 -7.17
C LEU A 31 -0.19 -0.87 -8.03
N ARG A 32 0.57 -0.62 -9.09
CA ARG A 32 0.26 0.45 -10.05
C ARG A 32 -1.06 0.21 -10.76
N THR A 33 -1.31 -1.03 -11.18
CA THR A 33 -2.60 -1.43 -11.78
C THR A 33 -3.74 -1.23 -10.79
N LEU A 34 -3.60 -1.69 -9.54
CA LEU A 34 -4.61 -1.50 -8.51
C LEU A 34 -4.95 -0.02 -8.32
N ARG A 35 -3.95 0.85 -8.15
CA ARG A 35 -4.18 2.30 -8.00
C ARG A 35 -4.97 2.88 -9.18
N ALA A 36 -4.68 2.45 -10.40
CA ALA A 36 -5.39 2.91 -11.58
C ALA A 36 -6.84 2.39 -11.63
N GLU A 37 -7.07 1.13 -11.25
CA GLU A 37 -8.41 0.53 -11.13
C GLU A 37 -9.24 1.28 -10.08
N LEU A 38 -8.70 1.45 -8.86
CA LEU A 38 -9.37 2.14 -7.76
C LEU A 38 -9.71 3.60 -8.07
N ALA A 39 -8.89 4.27 -8.89
CA ALA A 39 -9.16 5.65 -9.31
C ALA A 39 -10.21 5.76 -10.43
N ARG A 40 -10.42 4.70 -11.22
CA ARG A 40 -11.32 4.70 -12.38
C ARG A 40 -12.72 4.17 -12.04
N GLU A 41 -12.80 3.24 -11.10
CA GLU A 41 -14.05 2.58 -10.74
C GLU A 41 -15.05 3.53 -10.09
N SER A 42 -16.27 3.52 -10.60
CA SER A 42 -17.34 4.44 -10.19
C SER A 42 -18.16 3.94 -9.00
N SER A 43 -18.00 2.66 -8.63
CA SER A 43 -18.74 2.06 -7.52
C SER A 43 -17.80 1.64 -6.40
N ALA A 44 -18.30 1.75 -5.17
CA ALA A 44 -17.65 1.21 -3.98
C ALA A 44 -17.44 -0.32 -4.07
N SER A 45 -18.41 -1.05 -4.64
CA SER A 45 -18.33 -2.51 -4.78
C SER A 45 -17.22 -2.95 -5.73
N ASP A 46 -17.03 -2.25 -6.86
CA ASP A 46 -15.98 -2.62 -7.81
C ASP A 46 -14.59 -2.32 -7.25
N ARG A 47 -14.45 -1.22 -6.52
CA ARG A 47 -13.22 -0.89 -5.78
C ARG A 47 -12.85 -1.94 -4.75
N LEU A 48 -13.84 -2.45 -4.01
CA LEU A 48 -13.62 -3.54 -3.08
C LEU A 48 -13.15 -4.81 -3.81
N LYS A 49 -13.81 -5.20 -4.91
CA LYS A 49 -13.37 -6.36 -5.72
C LYS A 49 -11.95 -6.21 -6.25
N SER A 50 -11.55 -5.00 -6.68
CA SER A 50 -10.18 -4.74 -7.15
C SER A 50 -9.18 -4.82 -6.00
N PHE A 51 -9.53 -4.31 -4.82
CA PHE A 51 -8.74 -4.46 -3.61
C PHE A 51 -8.59 -5.93 -3.19
N ASP A 52 -9.68 -6.69 -3.18
CA ASP A 52 -9.68 -8.12 -2.83
C ASP A 52 -8.82 -8.94 -3.82
N ARG A 53 -8.96 -8.71 -5.13
CA ARG A 53 -8.13 -9.37 -6.16
C ARG A 53 -6.65 -9.05 -6.03
N PHE A 54 -6.30 -7.91 -5.43
CA PHE A 54 -4.91 -7.59 -5.12
C PHE A 54 -4.44 -8.33 -3.87
N GLY A 55 -5.32 -8.49 -2.87
CA GLY A 55 -5.10 -9.36 -1.71
C GLY A 55 -4.80 -10.80 -2.13
N ASP A 56 -5.63 -11.39 -2.98
CA ASP A 56 -5.44 -12.75 -3.51
C ASP A 56 -4.07 -12.90 -4.20
N PHE A 57 -3.71 -11.92 -5.04
CA PHE A 57 -2.39 -11.89 -5.69
C PHE A 57 -1.25 -11.82 -4.68
N LEU A 58 -1.39 -10.99 -3.65
CA LEU A 58 -0.35 -10.78 -2.64
C LEU A 58 -0.13 -12.05 -1.81
N GLU A 59 -1.21 -12.74 -1.44
CA GLU A 59 -1.17 -14.02 -0.74
C GLU A 59 -0.47 -15.09 -1.60
N GLU A 60 -0.90 -15.27 -2.85
CA GLU A 60 -0.28 -16.23 -3.77
C GLU A 60 1.21 -15.92 -4.02
N HIS A 61 1.58 -14.63 -4.11
CA HIS A 61 2.96 -14.22 -4.32
C HIS A 61 3.82 -14.48 -3.08
N LEU A 62 3.31 -14.21 -1.88
CA LEU A 62 4.00 -14.51 -0.62
C LEU A 62 4.26 -16.01 -0.44
N GLU A 63 3.28 -16.86 -0.76
CA GLU A 63 3.48 -18.31 -0.72
C GLU A 63 4.62 -18.74 -1.63
N LYS A 64 4.66 -18.24 -2.88
CA LYS A 64 5.73 -18.55 -3.84
C LYS A 64 7.11 -18.10 -3.37
N VAL A 65 7.22 -16.89 -2.81
CA VAL A 65 8.48 -16.36 -2.31
C VAL A 65 8.95 -17.13 -1.07
N THR A 66 8.02 -17.50 -0.18
CA THR A 66 8.31 -18.31 1.03
C THR A 66 8.86 -19.69 0.67
N LEU A 67 8.30 -20.34 -0.36
CA LEU A 67 8.72 -21.68 -0.81
C LEU A 67 10.07 -21.69 -1.53
N ALA A 68 10.56 -20.54 -2.00
CA ALA A 68 11.80 -20.48 -2.78
C ALA A 68 13.06 -20.78 -1.95
N HIS A 69 13.04 -20.62 -0.62
CA HIS A 69 14.17 -20.91 0.31
C HIS A 69 15.56 -20.43 -0.19
N THR A 70 15.61 -19.30 -0.90
CA THR A 70 16.87 -18.66 -1.33
C THR A 70 17.14 -17.43 -0.49
N ALA A 71 18.41 -17.05 -0.30
CA ALA A 71 18.77 -15.81 0.40
C ALA A 71 18.10 -14.56 -0.24
N LYS A 72 17.93 -14.56 -1.56
CA LYS A 72 17.20 -13.52 -2.29
C LYS A 72 15.70 -13.53 -1.95
N GLY A 73 15.10 -14.71 -1.88
CA GLY A 73 13.69 -14.87 -1.49
C GLY A 73 13.42 -14.47 -0.04
N GLU A 74 14.37 -14.70 0.88
CA GLU A 74 14.26 -14.25 2.28
C GLU A 74 14.30 -12.73 2.41
N GLU A 75 15.15 -12.05 1.65
CA GLU A 75 15.19 -10.58 1.60
C GLU A 75 13.91 -10.00 0.97
N GLU A 76 13.43 -10.58 -0.13
CA GLU A 76 12.16 -10.18 -0.77
C GLU A 76 10.97 -10.41 0.17
N PHE A 77 10.94 -11.56 0.86
CA PHE A 77 9.90 -11.92 1.83
C PHE A 77 9.83 -10.94 3.01
N ALA A 78 10.95 -10.65 3.69
CA ALA A 78 10.96 -9.81 4.88
C ALA A 78 10.32 -8.44 4.61
N SER A 79 10.58 -7.95 3.42
CA SER A 79 10.16 -6.67 2.91
C SER A 79 8.67 -6.69 2.48
N LEU A 80 8.25 -7.70 1.71
CA LEU A 80 6.85 -7.90 1.31
C LEU A 80 5.92 -8.17 2.50
N ASN A 81 6.42 -8.89 3.49
CA ASN A 81 5.69 -9.29 4.68
C ASN A 81 5.22 -8.08 5.50
N GLU A 82 6.02 -7.02 5.61
CA GLU A 82 5.63 -5.80 6.34
C GLU A 82 4.42 -5.11 5.69
N PHE A 83 4.42 -5.04 4.36
CA PHE A 83 3.29 -4.51 3.61
C PHE A 83 2.07 -5.40 3.70
N ALA A 84 2.24 -6.71 3.56
CA ALA A 84 1.15 -7.66 3.64
C ALA A 84 0.48 -7.69 5.02
N VAL A 85 1.25 -7.63 6.10
CA VAL A 85 0.69 -7.51 7.47
C VAL A 85 -0.20 -6.28 7.57
N SER A 86 0.27 -5.13 7.08
CA SER A 86 -0.53 -3.90 7.08
C SER A 86 -1.77 -4.03 6.20
N PHE A 87 -1.65 -4.63 5.02
CA PHE A 87 -2.73 -4.79 4.05
C PHE A 87 -3.84 -5.72 4.55
N PHE A 88 -3.48 -6.92 5.04
CA PHE A 88 -4.44 -7.91 5.53
C PHE A 88 -5.02 -7.59 6.90
N ALA A 89 -4.44 -6.63 7.62
CA ALA A 89 -5.04 -6.09 8.83
C ALA A 89 -6.33 -5.29 8.56
N VAL A 90 -6.57 -4.87 7.31
CA VAL A 90 -7.68 -4.02 6.90
C VAL A 90 -8.94 -4.85 6.66
N ASP A 91 -10.04 -4.49 7.32
CA ASP A 91 -11.39 -4.98 7.03
C ASP A 91 -12.21 -3.82 6.43
N LEU A 92 -12.65 -3.94 5.17
CA LEU A 92 -13.33 -2.87 4.44
C LEU A 92 -14.76 -3.28 4.07
N ASP A 93 -15.71 -2.47 4.53
CA ASP A 93 -17.02 -2.36 3.92
C ASP A 93 -17.17 -0.89 3.48
N PRO A 94 -17.14 -0.61 2.17
CA PRO A 94 -17.20 0.77 1.68
C PRO A 94 -18.59 1.40 1.84
N VAL A 95 -19.62 0.63 2.20
CA VAL A 95 -20.95 1.16 2.60
C VAL A 95 -20.93 1.62 4.06
N ASN A 96 -20.07 1.03 4.89
CA ASN A 96 -19.96 1.33 6.31
C ASN A 96 -18.73 2.21 6.62
N ALA A 97 -18.94 3.52 6.69
CA ALA A 97 -17.89 4.49 7.00
C ALA A 97 -17.15 4.21 8.33
N THR A 98 -17.78 3.52 9.28
CA THR A 98 -17.12 3.10 10.53
C THR A 98 -16.01 2.09 10.28
N ASN A 99 -16.17 1.15 9.35
CA ASN A 99 -15.15 0.15 9.04
C ASN A 99 -13.91 0.81 8.41
N CYS A 100 -14.11 1.74 7.48
CA CYS A 100 -13.01 2.53 6.90
C CYS A 100 -12.20 3.29 7.97
N ARG A 101 -12.88 3.86 8.99
CA ARG A 101 -12.20 4.53 10.10
C ARG A 101 -11.41 3.55 10.97
N LEU A 102 -12.01 2.42 11.35
CA LEU A 102 -11.35 1.40 12.18
C LEU A 102 -10.11 0.82 11.50
N SER A 103 -10.23 0.48 10.21
CA SER A 103 -9.12 -0.01 9.40
C SER A 103 -7.99 1.00 9.29
N ARG A 104 -8.31 2.28 9.10
CA ARG A 104 -7.32 3.37 9.15
C ARG A 104 -6.60 3.43 10.50
N GLU A 105 -7.34 3.37 11.62
CA GLU A 105 -6.76 3.40 12.96
C GLU A 105 -5.85 2.18 13.21
N LYS A 106 -6.22 1.00 12.71
CA LYS A 106 -5.44 -0.23 12.83
C LYS A 106 -4.13 -0.18 12.04
N VAL A 107 -4.17 0.22 10.76
CA VAL A 107 -2.95 0.40 9.94
C VAL A 107 -2.01 1.43 10.57
N LEU A 108 -2.55 2.54 11.09
CA LEU A 108 -1.76 3.54 11.82
C LEU A 108 -1.20 3.02 13.16
N SER A 109 -1.77 1.97 13.75
CA SER A 109 -1.24 1.37 14.99
C SER A 109 -0.11 0.40 14.69
N GLU A 110 -0.30 -0.47 13.70
CA GLU A 110 0.65 -1.51 13.30
C GLU A 110 1.86 -0.94 12.55
N GLY A 111 1.62 0.08 11.73
CA GLY A 111 2.64 0.76 10.94
C GLY A 111 3.55 1.73 11.70
N ARG A 112 3.57 1.74 13.03
CA ARG A 112 4.39 2.70 13.81
C ARG A 112 5.81 2.18 13.98
N VAL A 113 6.79 3.00 13.62
CA VAL A 113 8.19 2.72 13.98
C VAL A 113 8.40 3.12 15.44
N ARG A 114 8.57 2.14 16.34
CA ARG A 114 8.91 2.40 17.75
C ARG A 114 10.41 2.23 17.99
N GLU A 115 11.02 3.36 18.36
CA GLU A 115 12.39 3.60 18.86
C GLU A 115 13.55 3.46 17.84
N GLY A 116 14.31 4.55 17.71
CA GLY A 116 15.36 4.79 16.71
C GLY A 116 15.02 5.93 15.73
N GLY A 117 13.72 6.17 15.48
CA GLY A 117 13.20 7.15 14.52
C GLY A 117 12.48 8.35 15.14
N LEU A 118 12.81 8.73 16.38
CA LEU A 118 12.38 10.00 16.97
C LEU A 118 13.21 11.15 16.38
N GLU A 119 13.04 11.46 15.11
CA GLU A 119 13.42 12.79 14.62
C GLU A 119 12.45 13.80 15.24
N ASN A 120 12.83 14.39 16.38
CA ASN A 120 12.14 15.48 17.06
C ASN A 120 10.78 15.15 17.73
N GLY A 121 10.65 13.98 18.36
CA GLY A 121 9.46 13.70 19.19
C GLY A 121 8.19 13.34 18.42
N LYS A 122 8.27 13.17 17.09
CA LYS A 122 7.14 12.77 16.24
C LYS A 122 7.20 11.28 15.94
N VAL A 123 6.05 10.62 16.06
CA VAL A 123 5.87 9.24 15.62
C VAL A 123 5.88 9.23 14.08
N SER A 124 6.79 8.47 13.49
CA SER A 124 6.84 8.22 12.05
C SER A 124 6.17 6.89 11.71
N TYR A 125 5.51 6.84 10.55
CA TYR A 125 4.90 5.62 10.04
C TYR A 125 5.87 4.92 9.08
N THR A 126 5.82 3.59 9.06
CA THR A 126 6.54 2.83 8.05
C THR A 126 5.95 3.15 6.68
N PRO A 127 6.75 3.13 5.61
CA PRO A 127 6.22 3.57 4.34
C PRO A 127 5.30 2.49 3.70
N ALA A 128 5.35 1.24 4.17
CA ALA A 128 4.35 0.21 3.91
C ALA A 128 2.94 0.57 4.48
N ALA A 129 2.91 1.13 5.69
CA ALA A 129 1.66 1.60 6.30
C ALA A 129 1.09 2.82 5.57
N LEU A 130 1.94 3.77 5.17
CA LEU A 130 1.52 4.92 4.37
C LEU A 130 0.88 4.51 3.04
N LEU A 131 1.49 3.54 2.35
CA LEU A 131 0.94 2.98 1.13
C LEU A 131 -0.42 2.30 1.36
N THR A 132 -0.53 1.47 2.41
CA THR A 132 -1.78 0.79 2.74
C THR A 132 -2.90 1.78 3.04
N LEU A 133 -2.60 2.86 3.77
CA LEU A 133 -3.55 3.94 4.05
C LEU A 133 -4.04 4.67 2.79
N GLU A 134 -3.17 4.85 1.79
CA GLU A 134 -3.56 5.41 0.51
C GLU A 134 -4.59 4.51 -0.19
N LEU A 135 -4.33 3.20 -0.25
CA LEU A 135 -5.25 2.24 -0.89
C LEU A 135 -6.60 2.19 -0.17
N VAL A 136 -6.60 2.14 1.17
CA VAL A 136 -7.81 2.20 1.99
C VAL A 136 -8.61 3.46 1.69
N ASN A 137 -7.95 4.63 1.63
CA ASN A 137 -8.63 5.88 1.31
C ASN A 137 -9.24 5.89 -0.10
N LEU A 138 -8.62 5.21 -1.08
CA LEU A 138 -9.15 5.12 -2.44
C LEU A 138 -10.39 4.22 -2.51
N VAL A 139 -10.40 3.11 -1.77
CA VAL A 139 -11.57 2.21 -1.67
C VAL A 139 -12.72 2.92 -0.96
N CYS A 140 -12.44 3.64 0.13
CA CYS A 140 -13.42 4.29 0.99
C CYS A 140 -13.98 5.63 0.48
N ARG A 141 -13.54 6.10 -0.70
CA ARG A 141 -14.07 7.34 -1.32
C ARG A 141 -15.47 7.14 -1.90
#